data_AF-A0A146M1N2-F1
#
_entry.id   AF-A0A146M1N2-F1
#
_cell.length_a   1.000
_cell.length_b   1.000
_cell.length_c   1.000
_cell.angle_alpha   90.00
_cell.angle_beta   90.00
_cell.angle_gamma   90.00
#
_symmetry.space_group_name_H-M   'P 1'
#
loop_
_entity.id
_entity.type
_entity.pdbx_description
1 polymer ?
#
loop_
_entity_poly.entity_id
_entity_poly.type
_entity_poly.pdbx_seq_one_letter_code
_entity_poly.pdbx_strand_id
1 'polypeptide(L)'
;MIDKYPRCMSVEVNGTEIAADAEGPLNITRALEPVARNINVINLGFSPYLTKTYVATIFLVTEESRSSQDTEGDYFMKIIETQPPEKMEKRIQSFFSKSGEIGVNQLEVSLKCPFTLKKMVHPCITWKCSHITCFDAMSFVCYNSTRPKCPLCGVGCSFRDLLIDG
;
A
#
# COMPACT_ATOMS: atom_id res chain seq x y z
N MET A 1 5.66 -0.10 6.39
CA MET A 1 7.12 -0.26 6.21
C MET A 1 7.27 -1.00 4.89
N ILE A 2 8.04 -0.50 3.92
CA ILE A 2 8.19 -1.19 2.63
C ILE A 2 9.36 -2.16 2.81
N ASP A 3 9.18 -3.43 2.46
CA ASP A 3 10.24 -4.44 2.50
C ASP A 3 11.42 -3.98 1.63
N LYS A 4 12.62 -4.03 2.18
CA LYS A 4 13.85 -3.62 1.51
C LYS A 4 14.91 -4.68 1.68
N TYR A 5 15.41 -5.18 0.56
CA TYR A 5 16.49 -6.14 0.55
C TYR A 5 17.87 -5.48 0.65
N PRO A 6 18.83 -6.13 1.34
CA PRO A 6 20.25 -5.82 1.21
C PRO A 6 20.74 -5.93 -0.23
N ARG A 7 21.88 -5.30 -0.55
CA ARG A 7 22.51 -5.46 -1.86
C ARG A 7 23.04 -6.89 -2.04
N CYS A 8 22.81 -7.43 -3.24
CA CYS A 8 23.22 -8.77 -3.64
C CYS A 8 22.74 -9.84 -2.64
N MET A 9 21.49 -9.68 -2.17
CA MET A 9 20.91 -10.67 -1.27
C MET A 9 20.66 -11.98 -2.03
N SER A 10 21.12 -13.08 -1.46
CA SER A 10 20.75 -14.44 -1.85
C SER A 10 19.98 -15.10 -0.71
N VAL A 11 18.99 -15.90 -1.07
CA VAL A 11 18.15 -16.65 -0.12
C VAL A 11 18.14 -18.11 -0.53
N GLU A 12 18.46 -18.98 0.40
CA GLU A 12 18.41 -20.43 0.21
C GLU A 12 17.62 -21.06 1.36
N VAL A 13 16.68 -21.94 1.01
CA VAL A 13 15.82 -22.65 1.98
C VAL A 13 15.99 -24.15 1.72
N ASN A 14 16.46 -24.88 2.73
CA ASN A 14 16.73 -26.32 2.64
C ASN A 14 17.56 -26.73 1.40
N GLY A 15 18.60 -25.97 1.05
CA GLY A 15 19.42 -26.25 -0.14
C GLY A 15 18.85 -25.72 -1.47
N THR A 16 17.63 -25.15 -1.45
CA THR A 16 16.97 -24.62 -2.66
C THR A 16 17.09 -23.10 -2.71
N GLU A 17 17.68 -22.58 -3.78
CA GLU A 17 17.76 -21.15 -4.02
C GLU A 17 16.38 -20.56 -4.32
N ILE A 18 16.04 -19.47 -3.63
CA ILE A 18 14.79 -18.74 -3.82
C ILE A 18 15.10 -17.43 -4.52
N ALA A 19 14.54 -17.25 -5.71
CA ALA A 19 14.63 -15.99 -6.44
C ALA A 19 13.95 -14.89 -5.62
N ALA A 20 14.72 -13.90 -5.19
CA ALA A 20 14.17 -12.71 -4.57
C ALA A 20 13.57 -11.82 -5.66
N ASP A 21 12.24 -11.71 -5.71
CA ASP A 21 11.58 -10.65 -6.44
C ASP A 21 12.11 -9.33 -5.87
N ALA A 22 12.50 -8.36 -6.70
CA ALA A 22 13.22 -7.16 -6.22
C ALA A 22 12.44 -6.33 -5.18
N GLU A 23 11.15 -6.64 -4.94
CA GLU A 23 10.18 -5.84 -4.20
C GLU A 23 9.12 -6.72 -3.49
N GLY A 24 8.97 -6.60 -2.16
CA GLY A 24 7.88 -7.23 -1.38
C GLY A 24 8.35 -8.31 -0.39
N PRO A 25 7.44 -9.04 0.26
CA PRO A 25 7.77 -10.21 1.08
C PRO A 25 8.07 -11.43 0.19
N LEU A 26 9.00 -12.30 0.63
CA LEU A 26 9.40 -13.48 -0.14
C LEU A 26 8.55 -14.71 0.25
N ASN A 27 7.89 -15.33 -0.72
CA ASN A 27 7.15 -16.58 -0.49
C ASN A 27 8.09 -17.79 -0.59
N ILE A 28 8.43 -18.38 0.57
CA ILE A 28 9.30 -19.56 0.66
C ILE A 28 8.54 -20.89 0.80
N THR A 29 7.20 -20.87 0.76
CA THR A 29 6.34 -22.03 1.09
C THR A 29 6.71 -23.28 0.31
N ARG A 30 7.10 -23.14 -0.96
CA ARG A 30 7.44 -24.25 -1.85
C ARG A 30 8.74 -24.97 -1.51
N ALA A 31 9.63 -24.35 -0.74
CA ALA A 31 10.90 -24.93 -0.32
C ALA A 31 10.90 -25.44 1.12
N LEU A 32 9.78 -25.27 1.83
CA LEU A 32 9.61 -25.79 3.18
C LEU A 32 9.21 -27.26 3.16
N GLU A 33 9.69 -28.00 4.16
CA GLU A 33 9.25 -29.36 4.47
C GLU A 33 8.21 -29.30 5.60
N PRO A 34 6.91 -29.51 5.32
CA PRO A 34 5.82 -29.29 6.28
C PRO A 34 5.65 -30.44 7.29
N VAL A 35 6.71 -31.20 7.56
CA VAL A 35 6.69 -32.34 8.50
C VAL A 35 7.25 -31.88 9.83
N ALA A 36 6.49 -32.04 10.92
CA ALA A 36 6.82 -31.51 12.26
C ALA A 36 8.16 -31.98 12.85
N ARG A 37 8.78 -33.04 12.28
CA ARG A 37 10.09 -33.55 12.71
C ARG A 37 11.26 -32.97 11.93
N ASN A 38 10.99 -32.28 10.83
CA ASN A 38 12.03 -31.74 9.96
C ASN A 38 12.30 -30.28 10.34
N ILE A 39 13.59 -29.93 10.41
CA ILE A 39 14.03 -28.57 10.67
C ILE A 39 14.22 -27.88 9.33
N ASN A 40 13.47 -26.80 9.11
CA ASN A 40 13.66 -25.95 7.95
C ASN A 40 14.80 -24.96 8.23
N VAL A 41 15.81 -24.93 7.36
CA VAL A 41 16.98 -24.05 7.49
C VAL A 41 16.93 -23.00 6.39
N ILE A 42 17.10 -21.73 6.78
CA ILE A 42 17.09 -20.57 5.88
C ILE A 42 18.44 -19.89 5.96
N ASN A 43 19.17 -19.88 4.85
CA ASN A 43 20.46 -19.22 4.72
C ASN A 43 20.28 -17.90 3.95
N LEU A 44 20.79 -16.80 4.53
CA LEU A 44 20.74 -15.47 3.93
C LEU A 44 22.18 -14.99 3.68
N GLY A 45 22.52 -14.76 2.41
CA GLY A 45 23.78 -14.15 2.01
C GLY A 45 23.56 -12.72 1.55
N PHE A 46 24.44 -11.79 1.89
CA PHE A 46 24.41 -10.42 1.36
C PHE A 46 25.74 -9.71 1.56
N SER A 47 25.97 -8.65 0.78
CA SER A 47 27.16 -7.79 0.96
C SER A 47 27.00 -6.90 2.20
N PRO A 48 27.93 -6.94 3.17
CA PRO A 48 27.85 -6.10 4.36
C PRO A 48 28.11 -4.63 3.98
N TYR A 49 27.06 -3.81 4.00
CA TYR A 49 27.19 -2.35 3.96
C TYR A 49 27.20 -1.83 5.40
N LEU A 50 28.34 -1.29 5.84
CA LEU A 50 28.58 -0.83 7.22
C LEU A 50 27.65 0.31 7.70
N THR A 51 26.80 0.86 6.84
CA THR A 51 25.93 2.00 7.15
C THR A 51 24.48 1.63 7.40
N LYS A 52 24.08 0.36 7.23
CA LYS A 52 22.67 -0.07 7.40
C LYS A 52 22.57 -1.43 8.09
N THR A 53 21.71 -1.49 9.10
CA THR A 53 21.29 -2.74 9.72
C THR A 53 20.02 -3.26 9.06
N TYR A 54 19.95 -4.56 8.81
CA TYR A 54 18.78 -5.22 8.25
C TYR A 54 18.25 -6.25 9.25
N VAL A 55 16.94 -6.47 9.25
CA VAL A 55 16.26 -7.46 10.08
C VAL A 55 15.38 -8.31 9.17
N ALA A 56 15.48 -9.63 9.30
CA ALA A 56 14.59 -10.57 8.62
C ALA A 56 13.57 -11.11 9.64
N THR A 57 12.33 -11.30 9.19
CA THR A 57 11.24 -11.86 9.99
C THR A 57 10.49 -12.89 9.14
N ILE A 58 10.00 -13.95 9.78
CA ILE A 58 9.30 -15.05 9.12
C ILE A 58 7.91 -15.13 9.72
N PHE A 59 6.89 -15.18 8.87
CA PHE A 59 5.50 -15.25 9.27
C PHE A 59 4.83 -16.45 8.62
N LEU A 60 3.99 -17.16 9.37
CA LEU A 60 2.97 -18.03 8.80
C LEU A 60 1.78 -17.14 8.43
N VAL A 61 1.39 -17.17 7.15
CA VAL A 61 0.32 -16.33 6.63
C VAL A 61 -0.74 -17.19 5.94
N THR A 62 -1.98 -16.74 5.97
CA THR A 62 -3.07 -17.25 5.15
C THR A 62 -3.18 -16.36 3.92
N GLU A 63 -3.03 -16.93 2.72
CA GLU A 63 -3.34 -16.22 1.48
C GLU A 63 -4.87 -16.12 1.38
N GLU A 64 -5.43 -14.95 1.67
CA GLU A 64 -6.85 -14.73 1.42
C GLU A 64 -7.06 -14.68 -0.10
N SER A 65 -7.48 -15.82 -0.66
CA SER A 65 -7.90 -15.89 -2.06
C SER A 65 -8.99 -14.84 -2.28
N ARG A 66 -8.82 -14.00 -3.31
CA ARG A 66 -9.71 -12.92 -3.78
C ARG A 66 -11.13 -13.37 -4.19
N SER A 67 -11.57 -14.55 -3.76
CA SER A 67 -12.84 -15.16 -4.10
C SER A 67 -13.84 -15.02 -2.97
N SER A 68 -14.78 -14.09 -3.18
CA SER A 68 -16.20 -14.15 -2.82
C SER A 68 -16.71 -13.66 -1.45
N GLN A 69 -15.87 -13.10 -0.58
CA GLN A 69 -16.28 -12.19 0.51
C GLN A 69 -15.04 -11.35 0.85
N ASP A 70 -15.07 -10.04 0.61
CA ASP A 70 -13.91 -9.13 0.70
C ASP A 70 -13.43 -8.93 2.16
N THR A 71 -12.97 -9.98 2.85
CA THR A 71 -12.44 -9.91 4.22
C THR A 71 -11.26 -8.96 4.34
N GLU A 72 -10.39 -8.93 3.33
CA GLU A 72 -9.28 -7.98 3.24
C GLU A 72 -9.81 -6.54 3.11
N GLY A 73 -10.80 -6.32 2.24
CA GLY A 73 -11.48 -5.03 2.09
C GLY A 73 -12.11 -4.57 3.41
N ASP A 74 -12.84 -5.47 4.09
CA ASP A 74 -13.47 -5.22 5.38
C ASP A 74 -12.46 -4.91 6.48
N TYR A 75 -11.32 -5.60 6.50
CA TYR A 75 -10.24 -5.32 7.44
C TYR A 75 -9.65 -3.93 7.18
N PHE A 76 -9.33 -3.60 5.93
CA PHE A 76 -8.77 -2.29 5.60
C PHE A 76 -9.76 -1.16 5.86
N MET A 77 -11.03 -1.36 5.55
CA MET A 77 -12.08 -0.38 5.86
C MET A 77 -12.19 -0.08 7.36
N LYS A 78 -11.88 -1.05 8.24
CA LYS A 78 -11.86 -0.83 9.70
C LYS A 78 -10.66 -0.01 10.19
N ILE A 79 -9.55 0.00 9.47
CA ILE A 79 -8.34 0.74 9.88
C ILE A 79 -8.22 2.12 9.23
N ILE A 80 -8.97 2.39 8.15
CA ILE A 80 -8.98 3.69 7.48
C ILE A 80 -9.81 4.66 8.32
N GLU A 81 -9.15 5.68 8.85
CA GLU A 81 -9.81 6.71 9.64
C GLU A 81 -10.60 7.66 8.74
N THR A 82 -11.71 8.19 9.27
CA THR A 82 -12.44 9.27 8.62
C THR A 82 -11.84 10.59 9.07
N GLN A 83 -11.45 11.44 8.11
CA GLN A 83 -11.00 12.79 8.43
C GLN A 83 -12.20 13.73 8.58
N PRO A 84 -12.09 14.78 9.41
CA PRO A 84 -13.18 15.72 9.57
C PRO A 84 -13.28 16.65 8.33
N PRO A 85 -14.49 17.13 7.96
CA PRO A 85 -14.72 17.88 6.73
C PRO A 85 -13.84 19.12 6.59
N GLU A 86 -13.53 19.79 7.70
CA GLU A 86 -12.73 21.03 7.74
C GLU A 86 -11.33 20.82 7.17
N LYS A 87 -10.82 19.58 7.21
CA LYS A 87 -9.52 19.25 6.62
C LYS A 87 -9.57 19.33 5.09
N MET A 88 -10.64 18.86 4.47
CA MET A 88 -10.84 19.01 3.03
C MET A 88 -11.20 20.45 2.67
N GLU A 89 -12.02 21.13 3.47
CA GLU A 89 -12.35 22.54 3.26
C GLU A 89 -11.10 23.43 3.24
N LYS A 90 -10.21 23.28 4.23
CA LYS A 90 -8.92 24.00 4.27
C LYS A 90 -8.07 23.72 3.04
N ARG A 91 -8.10 22.46 2.57
CA ARG A 91 -7.38 22.05 1.38
C ARG A 91 -7.94 22.72 0.13
N ILE A 92 -9.26 22.75 -0.03
CA ILE A 92 -9.96 23.46 -1.10
C ILE A 92 -9.60 24.96 -1.04
N GLN A 93 -9.72 25.60 0.12
CA GLN A 93 -9.38 27.01 0.33
C GLN A 93 -7.94 27.32 -0.08
N SER A 94 -6.99 26.41 0.17
CA SER A 94 -5.59 26.60 -0.20
C SER A 94 -5.34 26.74 -1.72
N PHE A 95 -6.24 26.25 -2.57
CA PHE A 95 -6.16 26.46 -4.02
C PHE A 95 -6.55 27.89 -4.42
N PHE A 96 -7.50 28.50 -3.70
CA PHE A 96 -7.98 29.87 -3.95
C PHE A 96 -7.08 30.94 -3.32
N SER A 97 -6.41 30.62 -2.20
CA SER A 97 -5.56 31.56 -1.47
C SER A 97 -4.16 31.76 -2.07
N LYS A 98 -3.84 31.12 -3.21
CA LYS A 98 -2.53 31.30 -3.87
C LYS A 98 -2.43 32.68 -4.49
N SER A 99 -1.57 33.53 -3.92
CA SER A 99 -1.27 34.86 -4.43
C SER A 99 -0.34 34.77 -5.65
N GLY A 100 -0.92 34.90 -6.85
CA GLY A 100 -0.20 35.01 -8.12
C GLY A 100 -1.04 35.80 -9.13
N GLU A 101 -0.43 36.20 -10.26
CA GLU A 101 -1.15 36.92 -11.33
C GLU A 101 -2.30 36.09 -11.92
N ILE A 102 -2.20 34.77 -11.84
CA ILE A 102 -3.23 33.80 -12.26
C ILE A 102 -3.74 33.07 -11.02
N GLY A 103 -5.01 33.30 -10.70
CA GLY A 103 -5.72 32.64 -9.59
C GLY A 103 -6.65 31.53 -10.08
N VAL A 104 -6.97 30.60 -9.18
CA VAL A 104 -8.02 29.58 -9.41
C VAL A 104 -9.35 30.16 -8.96
N ASN A 105 -10.36 30.18 -9.84
CA ASN A 105 -11.70 30.70 -9.52
C ASN A 105 -12.74 29.61 -9.29
N GLN A 106 -12.48 28.40 -9.79
CA GLN A 106 -13.37 27.25 -9.66
C GLN A 106 -12.55 25.96 -9.63
N LEU A 107 -13.07 24.97 -8.89
CA LEU A 107 -12.58 23.59 -8.91
C LEU A 107 -13.75 22.68 -9.26
N GLU A 108 -13.49 21.71 -10.14
CA GLU A 108 -14.46 20.69 -10.51
C GLU A 108 -13.92 19.32 -10.09
N VAL A 109 -14.77 18.53 -9.44
CA VAL A 109 -14.44 17.17 -8.99
C VAL A 109 -15.55 16.21 -9.37
N SER A 110 -15.16 14.98 -9.69
CA SER A 110 -16.08 13.90 -9.99
C SER A 110 -16.47 13.14 -8.73
N LEU A 111 -17.75 12.78 -8.60
CA LEU A 111 -18.23 11.82 -7.60
C LEU A 111 -18.08 10.36 -8.03
N LYS A 112 -17.57 10.12 -9.24
CA LYS A 112 -17.24 8.79 -9.75
C LYS A 112 -15.80 8.44 -9.44
N CYS A 113 -15.57 7.21 -9.01
CA CYS A 113 -14.24 6.67 -8.78
C CYS A 113 -13.45 6.64 -10.11
N PRO A 114 -12.21 7.13 -10.16
CA PRO A 114 -11.40 7.13 -11.38
C PRO A 114 -11.05 5.71 -11.86
N PHE A 115 -11.08 4.71 -10.98
CA PHE A 115 -10.82 3.31 -11.34
C PHE A 115 -12.04 2.61 -11.93
N THR A 116 -13.15 2.66 -11.21
CA THR A 116 -14.32 1.83 -11.53
C THR A 116 -15.33 2.57 -12.40
N LEU A 117 -15.19 3.89 -12.53
CA LEU A 117 -16.13 4.80 -13.19
C LEU A 117 -17.55 4.78 -12.59
N LYS A 118 -17.71 4.09 -11.45
CA LYS A 118 -18.94 4.04 -10.66
C LYS A 118 -18.95 5.14 -9.61
N LYS A 119 -20.14 5.49 -9.11
CA LYS A 119 -20.28 6.40 -7.98
C LYS A 119 -19.47 5.88 -6.79
N MET A 120 -18.65 6.73 -6.16
CA MET A 120 -17.91 6.37 -4.96
C MET A 120 -18.88 6.08 -3.82
N VAL A 121 -18.62 5.01 -3.07
CA VAL A 121 -19.34 4.69 -1.84
C VAL A 121 -18.51 5.16 -0.65
N HIS A 122 -17.20 4.94 -0.70
CA HIS A 122 -16.25 5.32 0.33
C HIS A 122 -15.23 6.30 -0.27
N PRO A 123 -15.55 7.60 -0.38
CA PRO A 123 -14.63 8.58 -0.94
C PRO A 123 -13.37 8.65 -0.07
N CYS A 124 -12.23 8.41 -0.68
CA CYS A 124 -10.97 8.23 -0.01
C CYS A 124 -9.87 9.05 -0.69
N ILE A 125 -8.96 9.54 0.13
CA ILE A 125 -7.76 10.25 -0.29
C ILE A 125 -6.60 9.85 0.63
N THR A 126 -5.36 10.06 0.17
CA THR A 126 -4.20 9.93 1.05
C THR A 126 -3.83 11.31 1.59
N TRP A 127 -3.41 11.41 2.86
CA TRP A 127 -2.98 12.69 3.42
C TRP A 127 -1.75 13.28 2.70
N LYS A 128 -1.01 12.45 1.96
CA LYS A 128 0.16 12.82 1.16
C LYS A 128 -0.17 13.39 -0.21
N CYS A 129 -1.41 13.28 -0.68
CA CYS A 129 -1.80 13.82 -1.97
C CYS A 129 -1.66 15.35 -1.96
N SER A 130 -1.66 15.99 -3.14
CA SER A 130 -1.85 17.43 -3.29
C SER A 130 -3.16 17.83 -3.97
N HIS A 131 -3.84 16.89 -4.65
CA HIS A 131 -5.14 17.10 -5.31
C HIS A 131 -6.32 17.03 -4.32
N ILE A 132 -7.53 17.40 -4.75
CA ILE A 132 -8.76 17.24 -3.96
C ILE A 132 -9.69 16.12 -4.46
N THR A 133 -9.39 15.55 -5.64
CA THR A 133 -10.18 14.45 -6.21
C THR A 133 -10.01 13.18 -5.38
N CYS A 134 -11.11 12.59 -4.94
CA CYS A 134 -11.13 11.32 -4.20
C CYS A 134 -11.21 10.12 -5.15
N PHE A 135 -10.93 8.93 -4.60
CA PHE A 135 -11.19 7.63 -5.22
C PHE A 135 -11.92 6.72 -4.23
N ASP A 136 -12.52 5.63 -4.70
CA ASP A 136 -13.23 4.71 -3.81
C ASP A 136 -12.27 3.81 -3.03
N ALA A 137 -12.39 3.77 -1.71
CA ALA A 137 -11.47 3.05 -0.81
C ALA A 137 -11.43 1.53 -1.09
N MET A 138 -12.61 0.90 -1.21
CA MET A 138 -12.71 -0.54 -1.47
C MET A 138 -12.04 -0.90 -2.79
N SER A 139 -12.34 -0.12 -3.83
CA SER A 139 -11.69 -0.26 -5.13
C SER A 139 -10.17 -0.13 -5.01
N PHE A 140 -9.67 0.86 -4.26
CA PHE A 140 -8.23 1.05 -4.06
C PHE A 140 -7.55 -0.17 -3.42
N VAL A 141 -8.15 -0.72 -2.35
CA VAL A 141 -7.62 -1.91 -1.65
C VAL A 141 -7.55 -3.11 -2.60
N CYS A 142 -8.61 -3.35 -3.37
CA CYS A 142 -8.67 -4.48 -4.31
C CYS A 142 -7.63 -4.37 -5.45
N TYR A 143 -7.35 -3.14 -5.91
CA TYR A 143 -6.47 -2.92 -7.08
C TYR A 143 -5.01 -2.61 -6.74
N ASN A 144 -4.66 -2.12 -5.54
CA ASN A 144 -3.31 -1.65 -5.20
C ASN A 144 -2.61 -2.46 -4.08
N SER A 145 -2.87 -3.76 -3.97
CA SER A 145 -2.39 -4.62 -2.87
C SER A 145 -0.86 -4.74 -2.79
N THR A 146 -0.14 -4.74 -3.92
CA THR A 146 1.32 -4.94 -3.95
C THR A 146 2.09 -3.67 -3.61
N ARG A 147 1.67 -2.51 -4.12
CA ARG A 147 2.36 -1.22 -3.95
C ARG A 147 1.39 -0.05 -3.95
N PRO A 148 0.91 0.38 -2.78
CA PRO A 148 -0.09 1.44 -2.71
C PRO A 148 0.50 2.77 -3.21
N LYS A 149 0.03 3.22 -4.37
CA LYS A 149 0.29 4.57 -4.90
C LYS A 149 -1.04 5.22 -5.18
N CYS A 150 -1.16 6.52 -4.91
CA CYS A 150 -2.35 7.25 -5.29
C CYS A 150 -2.56 7.11 -6.81
N PRO A 151 -3.75 6.70 -7.28
CA PRO A 151 -4.01 6.56 -8.71
C PRO A 151 -4.03 7.85 -9.50
N LEU A 152 -4.23 8.98 -8.81
CA LEU A 152 -4.42 10.27 -9.45
C LEU A 152 -3.10 11.00 -9.63
N CYS A 153 -2.21 10.96 -8.63
CA CYS A 153 -0.93 11.68 -8.66
C CYS A 153 0.31 10.78 -8.52
N GLY A 154 0.14 9.47 -8.36
CA GLY A 154 1.25 8.52 -8.25
C GLY A 154 2.03 8.58 -6.94
N VAL A 155 1.63 9.43 -5.98
CA VAL A 155 2.35 9.54 -4.69
C VAL A 155 2.31 8.21 -3.94
N GLY A 156 3.47 7.75 -3.49
CA GLY A 156 3.57 6.53 -2.67
C GLY A 156 2.88 6.70 -1.33
N CYS A 157 2.06 5.71 -0.96
CA CYS A 157 1.28 5.71 0.27
C CYS A 157 1.26 4.30 0.88
N SER A 158 0.88 4.23 2.16
CA SER A 158 0.53 2.99 2.85
C SER A 158 -0.97 2.99 3.12
N PHE A 159 -1.55 1.82 3.44
CA PHE A 159 -2.98 1.75 3.81
C PHE A 159 -3.33 2.62 5.03
N ARG A 160 -2.38 2.88 5.92
CA ARG A 160 -2.55 3.80 7.07
C ARG A 160 -2.51 5.28 6.68
N ASP A 161 -2.04 5.60 5.48
CA ASP A 161 -2.04 6.97 4.97
C ASP A 161 -3.38 7.33 4.31
N LEU A 162 -4.27 6.34 4.11
CA LEU A 162 -5.60 6.53 3.55
C LEU A 162 -6.53 7.15 4.60
N LEU A 163 -7.42 8.02 4.14
CA LEU A 163 -8.45 8.66 4.94
C LEU A 163 -9.75 8.64 4.14
N ILE A 164 -10.87 8.30 4.79
CA ILE A 164 -12.20 8.58 4.26
C ILE A 164 -12.45 10.08 4.38
N ASP A 165 -12.89 10.69 3.29
CA ASP A 165 -13.29 12.09 3.25
C ASP A 165 -14.71 12.25 3.79
N GLY A 166 -14.83 12.92 4.94
CA GLY A 166 -16.07 13.09 5.71
C GLY A 166 -16.91 14.30 5.33
#